data_AF-A0A2V8EA92-F1
#
_entry.id   AF-A0A2V8EA92-F1
#
_cell.length_a   1.000
_cell.length_b   1.000
_cell.length_c   1.000
_cell.angle_alpha   90.00
_cell.angle_beta   90.00
_cell.angle_gamma   90.00
#
_symmetry.space_group_name_H-M   'P 1'
#
loop_
_entity.id
_entity.type
_entity.pdbx_description
1 polymer ?
#
loop_
_entity_poly.entity_id
_entity_poly.type
_entity_poly.pdbx_seq_one_letter_code
_entity_poly.pdbx_strand_id
1 'polypeptide(L)'
;NTANFTITPKTASVTPDAATKVYGDANPALAGTLSGFLAGDGVTATYSRTAGETVGGGPYTISATLNPAAVLSNYSITYNTANFTINAKTASVTPSAASKTYSYADPAFSGTLSGFLAADNVAATYSRTTGETVVGSPYTISATLSPAAVLSNYSITYNTANFTINAKAASVTPNAAGKTYGDADPVLSGSLSGFLAGDAVTATYSRATGETVSGSPYAISATLSPSGVLGNYTITYNTANFAITPKAASV
;
A
#
# COMPACT_ATOMS: atom_id res chain seq x y z
N ASN A 1 85.69 -26.12 4.42
CA ASN A 1 84.81 -25.28 5.24
C ASN A 1 83.87 -24.54 4.29
N THR A 2 82.72 -25.13 3.94
CA THR A 2 81.75 -24.48 3.05
C THR A 2 80.68 -23.82 3.92
N ALA A 3 80.85 -22.53 4.20
CA ALA A 3 79.79 -21.74 4.83
C ALA A 3 78.66 -21.56 3.81
N ASN A 4 77.44 -21.89 4.22
CA ASN A 4 76.25 -21.74 3.38
C ASN A 4 75.80 -20.27 3.43
N PHE A 5 75.76 -19.58 2.29
CA PHE A 5 75.24 -18.21 2.18
C PHE A 5 73.75 -18.27 1.85
N THR A 6 72.93 -17.64 2.69
CA THR A 6 71.47 -17.60 2.52
C THR A 6 70.99 -16.16 2.37
N ILE A 7 70.10 -15.93 1.40
CA ILE A 7 69.37 -14.67 1.24
C ILE A 7 67.96 -14.89 1.76
N THR A 8 67.53 -14.05 2.70
CA THR A 8 66.16 -14.08 3.22
C THR A 8 65.24 -13.20 2.34
N PRO A 9 64.03 -13.69 2.00
CA PRO A 9 63.07 -12.88 1.25
C PRO A 9 62.70 -11.58 2.00
N LYS A 10 62.60 -10.47 1.26
CA LYS A 10 62.19 -9.18 1.83
C LYS A 10 60.69 -9.19 2.14
N THR A 11 60.27 -8.57 3.24
CA THR A 11 58.84 -8.44 3.55
C THR A 11 58.16 -7.46 2.59
N ALA A 12 57.00 -7.86 2.08
CA ALA A 12 56.15 -7.01 1.25
C ALA A 12 54.67 -7.34 1.48
N SER A 13 53.78 -6.45 1.06
CA SER A 13 52.34 -6.68 1.15
C SER A 13 51.57 -6.05 0.01
N VAL A 14 50.42 -6.65 -0.28
CA VAL A 14 49.38 -6.06 -1.11
C VAL A 14 48.09 -5.95 -0.32
N THR A 15 47.48 -4.77 -0.36
CA THR A 15 46.25 -4.46 0.38
C THR A 15 45.25 -3.82 -0.56
N PRO A 16 44.23 -4.57 -1.04
CA PRO A 16 43.12 -3.99 -1.78
C PRO A 16 42.35 -2.97 -0.94
N ASP A 17 41.75 -1.98 -1.60
CA ASP A 17 40.82 -1.04 -0.96
C ASP A 17 39.41 -1.64 -0.94
N ALA A 18 38.63 -1.32 0.10
CA ALA A 18 37.21 -1.67 0.12
C ALA A 18 36.44 -0.87 -0.95
N ALA A 19 35.43 -1.48 -1.53
CA ALA A 19 34.62 -0.84 -2.56
C ALA A 19 33.14 -1.17 -2.37
N THR A 20 32.27 -0.35 -2.96
CA THR A 20 30.83 -0.56 -2.90
C THR A 20 30.16 -0.22 -4.22
N LYS A 21 28.95 -0.73 -4.42
CA LYS A 21 28.04 -0.27 -5.48
C LYS A 21 26.59 -0.37 -5.01
N VAL A 22 25.67 0.24 -5.74
CA VAL A 22 24.24 -0.02 -5.59
C VAL A 22 23.83 -1.20 -6.47
N TYR A 23 22.86 -1.98 -6.04
CA TYR A 23 22.32 -3.10 -6.81
C TYR A 23 21.86 -2.65 -8.21
N GLY A 24 22.27 -3.43 -9.22
CA GLY A 24 22.04 -3.12 -10.64
C GLY A 24 23.05 -2.18 -11.29
N ASP A 25 23.89 -1.49 -10.50
CA ASP A 25 24.90 -0.59 -11.05
C ASP A 25 26.17 -1.37 -11.47
N ALA A 26 26.95 -0.75 -12.36
CA ALA A 26 28.25 -1.29 -12.77
C ALA A 26 29.24 -1.34 -11.59
N ASN A 27 30.19 -2.28 -11.65
CA ASN A 27 31.25 -2.33 -10.65
C ASN A 27 32.14 -1.07 -10.78
N PRO A 28 32.54 -0.43 -9.65
CA PRO A 28 33.57 0.60 -9.68
C PRO A 28 34.93 0.01 -10.07
N ALA A 29 35.87 0.87 -10.45
CA ALA A 29 37.26 0.48 -10.58
C ALA A 29 37.80 0.02 -9.20
N LEU A 30 38.50 -1.11 -9.19
CA LEU A 30 39.13 -1.66 -7.99
C LEU A 30 40.58 -1.19 -7.90
N ALA A 31 41.01 -0.84 -6.68
CA ALA A 31 42.34 -0.33 -6.40
C ALA A 31 42.88 -0.94 -5.10
N GLY A 32 44.13 -0.58 -4.78
CA GLY A 32 44.78 -0.95 -3.54
C GLY A 32 46.21 -0.43 -3.49
N THR A 33 46.94 -0.88 -2.48
CA THR A 33 48.29 -0.43 -2.19
C THR A 33 49.29 -1.59 -2.21
N LEU A 34 50.50 -1.29 -2.66
CA LEU A 34 51.66 -2.17 -2.60
C LEU A 34 52.68 -1.58 -1.65
N SER A 35 53.25 -2.41 -0.77
CA SER A 35 54.25 -1.98 0.22
C SER A 35 55.41 -2.97 0.29
N GLY A 36 56.62 -2.46 0.55
CA GLY A 36 57.84 -3.27 0.73
C GLY A 36 58.55 -3.72 -0.55
N PHE A 37 57.89 -3.68 -1.71
CA PHE A 37 58.51 -4.00 -3.01
C PHE A 37 59.59 -2.98 -3.41
N LEU A 38 60.65 -3.45 -4.06
CA LEU A 38 61.69 -2.61 -4.62
C LEU A 38 61.21 -2.02 -5.96
N ALA A 39 61.48 -0.73 -6.18
CA ALA A 39 61.06 -0.04 -7.41
C ALA A 39 61.64 -0.69 -8.69
N GLY A 40 62.87 -1.20 -8.62
CA GLY A 40 63.53 -1.88 -9.75
C GLY A 40 62.87 -3.20 -10.16
N ASP A 41 62.07 -3.80 -9.30
CA ASP A 41 61.38 -5.07 -9.59
C ASP A 41 60.06 -4.88 -10.35
N GLY A 42 59.58 -3.63 -10.46
CA GLY A 42 58.42 -3.29 -11.29
C GLY A 42 57.13 -4.01 -10.90
N VAL A 43 56.96 -4.37 -9.62
CA VAL A 43 55.77 -5.11 -9.16
C VAL A 43 54.50 -4.28 -9.31
N THR A 44 53.48 -4.88 -9.92
CA THR A 44 52.14 -4.32 -10.13
C THR A 44 51.07 -5.26 -9.60
N ALA A 45 49.86 -4.75 -9.38
CA ALA A 45 48.71 -5.52 -8.93
C ALA A 45 47.51 -5.33 -9.85
N THR A 46 46.80 -6.42 -10.10
CA THR A 46 45.46 -6.42 -10.68
C THR A 46 44.46 -6.89 -9.63
N TYR A 47 43.38 -6.14 -9.42
CA TYR A 47 42.39 -6.42 -8.40
C TYR A 47 41.14 -7.06 -9.02
N SER A 48 40.57 -8.04 -8.32
CA SER A 48 39.33 -8.70 -8.70
C SER A 48 38.49 -9.00 -7.47
N ARG A 49 37.21 -9.33 -7.65
CA ARG A 49 36.34 -9.74 -6.54
C ARG A 49 35.68 -11.09 -6.80
N THR A 50 35.27 -11.75 -5.73
CA THR A 50 34.38 -12.92 -5.80
C THR A 50 33.10 -12.57 -6.56
N ALA A 51 32.65 -13.50 -7.41
CA ALA A 51 31.45 -13.33 -8.22
C ALA A 51 30.17 -13.30 -7.36
N GLY A 52 29.16 -12.60 -7.86
CA GLY A 52 27.85 -12.44 -7.24
C GLY A 52 27.35 -11.01 -7.33
N GLU A 53 26.04 -10.84 -7.33
CA GLU A 53 25.40 -9.56 -7.66
C GLU A 53 24.30 -9.15 -6.69
N THR A 54 24.01 -9.93 -5.65
CA THR A 54 22.90 -9.67 -4.72
C THR A 54 23.38 -8.98 -3.45
N VAL A 55 22.49 -8.21 -2.82
CA VAL A 55 22.78 -7.55 -1.53
C VAL A 55 23.04 -8.61 -0.45
N GLY A 56 22.16 -9.61 -0.36
CA GLY A 56 22.26 -10.67 0.66
C GLY A 56 23.38 -11.69 0.42
N GLY A 57 24.02 -11.67 -0.75
CA GLY A 57 25.16 -12.55 -1.05
C GLY A 57 26.51 -11.97 -0.62
N GLY A 58 26.56 -10.68 -0.26
CA GLY A 58 27.78 -9.99 0.15
C GLY A 58 28.08 -10.07 1.65
N PRO A 59 29.21 -9.48 2.10
CA PRO A 59 30.21 -8.82 1.27
C PRO A 59 31.00 -9.82 0.41
N TYR A 60 31.42 -9.38 -0.78
CA TYR A 60 32.27 -10.16 -1.69
C TYR A 60 33.74 -9.82 -1.45
N THR A 61 34.63 -10.80 -1.47
CA THR A 61 36.05 -10.57 -1.20
C THR A 61 36.75 -9.96 -2.40
N ILE A 62 37.49 -8.87 -2.19
CA ILE A 62 38.44 -8.29 -3.15
C ILE A 62 39.82 -8.87 -2.87
N SER A 63 40.49 -9.36 -3.91
CA SER A 63 41.85 -9.87 -3.86
C SER A 63 42.71 -9.29 -4.99
N ALA A 64 44.03 -9.38 -4.80
CA ALA A 64 45.01 -8.93 -5.78
C ALA A 64 45.79 -10.09 -6.37
N THR A 65 46.13 -9.98 -7.65
CA THR A 65 47.14 -10.82 -8.32
C THR A 65 48.32 -9.93 -8.68
N LEU A 66 49.53 -10.36 -8.33
CA LEU A 66 50.76 -9.59 -8.51
C LEU A 66 51.53 -10.04 -9.76
N ASN A 67 52.20 -9.10 -10.42
CA ASN A 67 53.06 -9.35 -11.57
C ASN A 67 54.33 -8.46 -11.52
N PRO A 68 55.47 -8.87 -12.10
CA PRO A 68 55.71 -10.16 -12.77
C PRO A 68 56.01 -11.29 -11.78
N ALA A 69 55.56 -12.52 -12.06
CA ALA A 69 55.75 -13.66 -11.15
C ALA A 69 57.22 -13.99 -10.86
N ALA A 70 58.13 -13.68 -11.79
CA ALA A 70 59.56 -14.00 -11.70
C ALA A 70 60.29 -13.33 -10.52
N VAL A 71 59.79 -12.21 -10.01
CA VAL A 71 60.42 -11.48 -8.89
C VAL A 71 59.76 -11.76 -7.55
N LEU A 72 58.59 -12.40 -7.52
CA LEU A 72 57.78 -12.55 -6.30
C LEU A 72 58.40 -13.51 -5.28
N SER A 73 59.21 -14.48 -5.70
CA SER A 73 59.94 -15.40 -4.81
C SER A 73 61.02 -14.70 -3.97
N ASN A 74 61.42 -13.47 -4.35
CA ASN A 74 62.33 -12.65 -3.56
C ASN A 74 61.65 -12.02 -2.33
N TYR A 75 60.34 -12.20 -2.19
CA TYR A 75 59.53 -11.57 -1.15
C TYR A 75 58.77 -12.57 -0.29
N SER A 76 58.69 -12.28 1.00
CA SER A 76 57.68 -12.85 1.90
C SER A 76 56.45 -11.93 1.83
N ILE A 77 55.49 -12.29 0.98
CA ILE A 77 54.36 -11.42 0.62
C ILE A 77 53.14 -11.72 1.51
N THR A 78 52.61 -10.69 2.17
CA THR A 78 51.30 -10.74 2.82
C THR A 78 50.21 -10.31 1.83
N TYR A 79 49.28 -11.22 1.53
CA TYR A 79 48.10 -10.94 0.69
C TYR A 79 46.90 -10.61 1.57
N ASN A 80 46.64 -9.32 1.76
CA ASN A 80 45.42 -8.88 2.43
C ASN A 80 44.23 -8.91 1.46
N THR A 81 43.02 -8.84 2.01
CA THR A 81 41.77 -8.73 1.26
C THR A 81 40.96 -7.55 1.74
N ALA A 82 39.98 -7.14 0.94
CA ALA A 82 39.00 -6.12 1.33
C ALA A 82 37.58 -6.54 0.98
N ASN A 83 36.59 -5.85 1.53
CA ASN A 83 35.18 -6.13 1.27
C ASN A 83 34.68 -5.32 0.07
N PHE A 84 33.88 -5.98 -0.77
CA PHE A 84 33.03 -5.36 -1.78
C PHE A 84 31.56 -5.50 -1.37
N THR A 85 30.90 -4.40 -1.06
CA THR A 85 29.51 -4.41 -0.58
C THR A 85 28.56 -3.94 -1.68
N ILE A 86 27.47 -4.67 -1.89
CA ILE A 86 26.36 -4.22 -2.75
C ILE A 86 25.27 -3.67 -1.84
N ASN A 87 24.98 -2.38 -1.98
CA ASN A 87 23.93 -1.69 -1.26
C ASN A 87 22.59 -1.87 -1.98
N ALA A 88 21.51 -1.92 -1.21
CA ALA A 88 20.17 -2.05 -1.76
C ALA A 88 19.79 -0.84 -2.61
N LYS A 89 19.11 -1.09 -3.74
CA LYS A 89 18.58 -0.04 -4.62
C LYS A 89 17.28 0.51 -4.02
N THR A 90 17.07 1.82 -4.06
CA THR A 90 15.81 2.41 -3.61
C THR A 90 14.68 2.11 -4.58
N ALA A 91 13.55 1.65 -4.08
CA ALA A 91 12.34 1.41 -4.88
C ALA A 91 11.07 1.72 -4.08
N SER A 92 9.93 1.84 -4.76
CA SER A 92 8.65 2.09 -4.10
C SER A 92 7.47 1.49 -4.84
N VAL A 93 6.43 1.16 -4.07
CA VAL A 93 5.09 0.84 -4.59
C VAL A 93 4.08 1.84 -4.05
N THR A 94 3.22 2.35 -4.93
CA THR A 94 2.19 3.34 -4.60
C THR A 94 0.85 2.91 -5.19
N PRO A 95 -0.06 2.36 -4.38
CA PRO A 95 -1.43 2.11 -4.81
C PRO A 95 -2.16 3.40 -5.21
N SER A 96 -3.11 3.30 -6.12
CA SER A 96 -4.03 4.38 -6.49
C SER A 96 -5.27 4.36 -5.58
N ALA A 97 -5.80 5.53 -5.24
CA ALA A 97 -7.06 5.62 -4.53
C ALA A 97 -8.21 5.06 -5.39
N ALA A 98 -9.20 4.48 -4.74
CA ALA A 98 -10.39 3.96 -5.40
C ALA A 98 -11.64 4.16 -4.53
N SER A 99 -12.80 3.92 -5.10
CA SER A 99 -14.06 4.03 -4.37
C SER A 99 -15.14 3.14 -4.96
N LYS A 100 -16.17 2.89 -4.16
CA LYS A 100 -17.43 2.28 -4.63
C LYS A 100 -18.63 2.92 -3.95
N THR A 101 -19.82 2.66 -4.47
CA THR A 101 -21.07 2.91 -3.75
C THR A 101 -21.37 1.72 -2.84
N TYR A 102 -21.98 1.98 -1.68
CA TYR A 102 -22.37 0.93 -0.73
C TYR A 102 -23.11 -0.23 -1.42
N SER A 103 -22.71 -1.46 -1.08
CA SER A 103 -23.14 -2.74 -1.67
C SER A 103 -22.72 -3.02 -3.12
N TYR A 104 -22.02 -2.12 -3.81
CA TYR A 104 -21.46 -2.46 -5.12
C TYR A 104 -20.19 -3.31 -4.96
N ALA A 105 -19.80 -3.99 -6.03
CA ALA A 105 -18.54 -4.71 -6.07
C ALA A 105 -17.36 -3.72 -6.00
N ASP A 106 -16.23 -4.19 -5.47
CA ASP A 106 -14.99 -3.42 -5.52
C ASP A 106 -14.54 -3.25 -6.98
N PRO A 107 -14.03 -2.07 -7.36
CA PRO A 107 -13.38 -1.88 -8.65
C PRO A 107 -12.06 -2.65 -8.72
N ALA A 108 -11.50 -2.78 -9.92
CA ALA A 108 -10.13 -3.23 -10.06
C ALA A 108 -9.17 -2.21 -9.40
N PHE A 109 -8.31 -2.68 -8.50
CA PHE A 109 -7.28 -1.86 -7.88
C PHE A 109 -6.05 -1.72 -8.78
N SER A 110 -5.38 -0.58 -8.68
CA SER A 110 -4.20 -0.25 -9.47
C SER A 110 -3.17 0.51 -8.64
N GLY A 111 -2.00 0.78 -9.22
CA GLY A 111 -0.93 1.54 -8.60
C GLY A 111 0.31 1.58 -9.49
N THR A 112 1.38 2.17 -8.99
CA THR A 112 2.65 2.34 -9.70
C THR A 112 3.82 1.72 -8.95
N LEU A 113 4.76 1.16 -9.70
CA LEU A 113 6.06 0.72 -9.23
C LEU A 113 7.15 1.68 -9.73
N SER A 114 8.13 1.98 -8.89
CA SER A 114 9.26 2.86 -9.23
C SER A 114 10.57 2.32 -8.66
N GLY A 115 11.68 2.51 -9.37
CA GLY A 115 13.04 2.16 -8.92
C GLY A 115 13.44 0.69 -9.09
N PHE A 116 12.51 -0.20 -9.44
CA PHE A 116 12.82 -1.62 -9.72
C PHE A 116 13.53 -1.78 -11.05
N LEU A 117 14.49 -2.70 -11.11
CA LEU A 117 15.14 -3.11 -12.37
C LEU A 117 14.15 -3.92 -13.22
N ALA A 118 14.12 -3.66 -14.52
CA ALA A 118 13.22 -4.35 -15.43
C ALA A 118 13.45 -5.87 -15.47
N ALA A 119 14.69 -6.31 -15.32
CA ALA A 119 15.09 -7.73 -15.33
C ALA A 119 14.62 -8.52 -14.11
N ASP A 120 14.19 -7.83 -13.04
CA ASP A 120 13.71 -8.49 -11.82
C ASP A 120 12.21 -8.81 -11.89
N ASN A 121 11.52 -8.30 -12.92
CA ASN A 121 10.12 -8.57 -13.19
C ASN A 121 9.20 -8.37 -11.97
N VAL A 122 9.50 -7.36 -11.15
CA VAL A 122 8.70 -7.06 -9.95
C VAL A 122 7.29 -6.65 -10.35
N ALA A 123 6.30 -7.32 -9.76
CA ALA A 123 4.88 -7.06 -9.93
C ALA A 123 4.22 -6.75 -8.59
N ALA A 124 3.06 -6.09 -8.64
CA ALA A 124 2.25 -5.77 -7.48
C ALA A 124 0.84 -6.34 -7.62
N THR A 125 0.35 -6.94 -6.53
CA THR A 125 -1.07 -7.24 -6.34
C THR A 125 -1.61 -6.30 -5.29
N TYR A 126 -2.72 -5.63 -5.61
CA TYR A 126 -3.35 -4.64 -4.74
C TYR A 126 -4.59 -5.23 -4.06
N SER A 127 -4.76 -4.90 -2.78
CA SER A 127 -5.94 -5.27 -2.00
C SER A 127 -6.25 -4.18 -0.99
N ARG A 128 -7.39 -4.27 -0.33
CA ARG A 128 -7.76 -3.34 0.74
C ARG A 128 -8.07 -4.04 2.05
N THR A 129 -8.03 -3.29 3.14
CA THR A 129 -8.54 -3.74 4.43
C THR A 129 -10.03 -4.07 4.36
N THR A 130 -10.45 -5.04 5.16
CA THR A 130 -11.84 -5.52 5.23
C THR A 130 -12.78 -4.46 5.81
N GLY A 131 -14.05 -4.53 5.41
CA GLY A 131 -15.14 -3.67 5.88
C GLY A 131 -15.99 -3.16 4.71
N GLU A 132 -17.22 -2.80 5.00
CA GLU A 132 -18.23 -2.52 3.96
C GLU A 132 -19.09 -1.29 4.24
N THR A 133 -18.89 -0.57 5.34
CA THR A 133 -19.77 0.54 5.73
C THR A 133 -19.20 1.89 5.32
N VAL A 134 -20.10 2.84 5.09
CA VAL A 134 -19.72 4.24 4.82
C VAL A 134 -19.05 4.86 6.04
N VAL A 135 -19.57 4.57 7.25
CA VAL A 135 -19.01 5.07 8.52
C VAL A 135 -17.60 4.55 8.80
N GLY A 136 -17.27 3.34 8.32
CA GLY A 136 -15.94 2.76 8.46
C GLY A 136 -14.92 3.26 7.43
N SER A 137 -15.35 4.07 6.45
CA SER A 137 -14.50 4.62 5.40
C SER A 137 -13.59 5.75 5.93
N PRO A 138 -12.38 5.95 5.38
CA PRO A 138 -11.75 5.18 4.30
C PRO A 138 -11.11 3.88 4.80
N TYR A 139 -11.15 2.87 3.94
CA TYR A 139 -10.36 1.64 4.06
C TYR A 139 -8.99 1.84 3.39
N THR A 140 -7.98 1.08 3.80
CA THR A 140 -6.63 1.24 3.27
C THR A 140 -6.38 0.25 2.13
N ILE A 141 -5.94 0.75 0.97
CA ILE A 141 -5.40 -0.05 -0.14
C ILE A 141 -3.89 -0.20 0.07
N SER A 142 -3.41 -1.43 0.00
CA SER A 142 -1.99 -1.79 0.08
C SER A 142 -1.59 -2.69 -1.09
N ALA A 143 -0.28 -2.93 -1.22
CA ALA A 143 0.28 -3.77 -2.25
C ALA A 143 1.14 -4.88 -1.66
N THR A 144 1.05 -6.07 -2.26
CA THR A 144 1.99 -7.17 -2.06
C THR A 144 2.84 -7.32 -3.32
N LEU A 145 4.15 -7.42 -3.16
CA LEU A 145 5.09 -7.52 -4.27
C LEU A 145 5.58 -8.95 -4.49
N SER A 146 5.89 -9.27 -5.74
CA SER A 146 6.51 -10.54 -6.16
C SER A 146 7.50 -10.29 -7.31
N PRO A 147 8.49 -11.17 -7.54
CA PRO A 147 8.84 -12.36 -6.74
C PRO A 147 9.61 -11.99 -5.46
N ALA A 148 9.37 -12.70 -4.36
CA ALA A 148 10.00 -12.39 -3.06
C ALA A 148 11.54 -12.48 -3.07
N ALA A 149 12.10 -13.34 -3.93
CA ALA A 149 13.53 -13.62 -3.98
C ALA A 149 14.41 -12.42 -4.39
N VAL A 150 13.85 -11.44 -5.11
CA VAL A 150 14.59 -10.26 -5.55
C VAL A 150 14.41 -9.05 -4.63
N LEU A 151 13.38 -9.06 -3.77
CA LEU A 151 12.98 -7.88 -2.99
C LEU A 151 14.03 -7.47 -1.95
N SER A 152 14.84 -8.41 -1.45
CA SER A 152 15.93 -8.13 -0.51
C SER A 152 17.07 -7.30 -1.13
N ASN A 153 17.11 -7.18 -2.46
CA ASN A 153 18.06 -6.30 -3.15
C ASN A 153 17.61 -4.83 -3.16
N TYR A 154 16.43 -4.53 -2.61
CA TYR A 154 15.83 -3.20 -2.61
C TYR A 154 15.55 -2.70 -1.20
N SER A 155 15.72 -1.39 -1.00
CA SER A 155 15.12 -0.65 0.10
C SER A 155 13.77 -0.12 -0.39
N ILE A 156 12.69 -0.86 -0.07
CA ILE A 156 11.36 -0.62 -0.64
C ILE A 156 10.52 0.24 0.29
N THR A 157 10.01 1.36 -0.23
CA THR A 157 8.94 2.12 0.42
C THR A 157 7.57 1.60 0.00
N TYR A 158 6.76 1.15 0.96
CA TYR A 158 5.39 0.71 0.76
C TYR A 158 4.43 1.84 1.12
N ASN A 159 3.92 2.54 0.12
CA ASN A 159 2.86 3.53 0.31
C ASN A 159 1.49 2.84 0.33
N THR A 160 0.47 3.59 0.76
CA THR A 160 -0.92 3.16 0.76
C THR A 160 -1.80 4.21 0.09
N ALA A 161 -3.04 3.82 -0.23
CA ALA A 161 -4.06 4.75 -0.72
C ALA A 161 -5.40 4.51 -0.05
N ASN A 162 -6.30 5.48 -0.14
CA ASN A 162 -7.65 5.37 0.44
C ASN A 162 -8.60 4.64 -0.51
N PHE A 163 -9.42 3.77 0.06
CA PHE A 163 -10.61 3.20 -0.56
C PHE A 163 -11.86 3.76 0.13
N THR A 164 -12.69 4.48 -0.62
CA THR A 164 -13.87 5.15 -0.07
C THR A 164 -15.15 4.40 -0.43
N ILE A 165 -16.02 4.16 0.56
CA ILE A 165 -17.38 3.68 0.29
C ILE A 165 -18.34 4.86 0.40
N ASN A 166 -18.96 5.22 -0.73
CA ASN A 166 -19.94 6.28 -0.83
C ASN A 166 -21.33 5.77 -0.45
N ALA A 167 -22.12 6.63 0.18
CA ALA A 167 -23.48 6.30 0.56
C ALA A 167 -24.37 6.01 -0.66
N LYS A 168 -25.27 5.04 -0.52
CA LYS A 168 -26.25 4.68 -1.54
C LYS A 168 -27.47 5.60 -1.44
N ALA A 169 -28.00 6.06 -2.56
CA ALA A 169 -29.23 6.85 -2.55
C ALA A 169 -30.43 5.97 -2.12
N ALA A 170 -31.24 6.47 -1.20
CA ALA A 170 -32.49 5.85 -0.78
C ALA A 170 -33.53 6.92 -0.43
N SER A 171 -34.80 6.53 -0.34
CA SER A 171 -35.89 7.44 0.03
C SER A 171 -37.01 6.76 0.78
N VAL A 172 -37.68 7.53 1.63
CA VAL A 172 -38.96 7.15 2.25
C VAL A 172 -40.04 8.15 1.84
N THR A 173 -41.19 7.62 1.43
CA THR A 173 -42.32 8.42 0.94
C THR A 173 -43.61 7.96 1.61
N PRO A 174 -44.13 8.70 2.60
CA PRO A 174 -45.46 8.46 3.14
C PRO A 174 -46.55 8.61 2.07
N ASN A 175 -47.66 7.88 2.22
CA ASN A 175 -48.86 8.09 1.42
C ASN A 175 -49.72 9.17 2.05
N ALA A 176 -50.43 9.94 1.23
CA ALA A 176 -51.46 10.84 1.73
C ALA A 176 -52.60 10.04 2.41
N ALA A 177 -53.17 10.61 3.47
CA ALA A 177 -54.26 9.99 4.21
C ALA A 177 -55.21 11.07 4.73
N GLY A 178 -56.28 10.68 5.41
CA GLY A 178 -57.19 11.64 6.01
C GLY A 178 -58.33 10.98 6.76
N LYS A 179 -59.12 11.81 7.44
CA LYS A 179 -60.30 11.40 8.18
C LYS A 179 -61.38 12.48 8.17
N THR A 180 -62.59 12.10 8.54
CA THR A 180 -63.62 13.08 8.87
C THR A 180 -63.42 13.58 10.31
N TYR A 181 -63.74 14.84 10.58
CA TYR A 181 -63.64 15.42 11.92
C TYR A 181 -64.39 14.59 12.97
N GLY A 182 -63.68 14.19 14.03
CA GLY A 182 -64.19 13.35 15.11
C GLY A 182 -63.99 11.84 14.90
N ASP A 183 -63.55 11.39 13.73
CA ASP A 183 -63.17 9.99 13.51
C ASP A 183 -61.77 9.71 14.05
N ALA A 184 -61.46 8.42 14.24
CA ALA A 184 -60.11 7.97 14.52
C ALA A 184 -59.20 8.14 13.29
N ASP A 185 -57.90 8.27 13.54
CA ASP A 185 -56.93 8.28 12.45
C ASP A 185 -56.89 6.91 11.75
N PRO A 186 -56.82 6.87 10.40
CA PRO A 186 -56.57 5.63 9.69
C PRO A 186 -55.14 5.14 9.94
N VAL A 187 -54.88 3.87 9.62
CA VAL A 187 -53.51 3.35 9.57
C VAL A 187 -52.72 4.10 8.49
N LEU A 188 -51.63 4.75 8.90
CA LEU A 188 -50.74 5.45 7.97
C LEU A 188 -49.83 4.45 7.25
N SER A 189 -49.52 4.74 5.98
CA SER A 189 -48.71 3.88 5.12
C SER A 189 -47.75 4.72 4.27
N GLY A 190 -46.86 4.05 3.55
CA GLY A 190 -45.90 4.68 2.64
C GLY A 190 -45.01 3.63 1.97
N SER A 191 -43.96 4.10 1.32
CA SER A 191 -43.03 3.27 0.55
C SER A 191 -41.58 3.59 0.88
N LEU A 192 -40.73 2.58 0.73
CA LEU A 192 -39.28 2.66 0.83
C LEU A 192 -38.69 2.34 -0.55
N SER A 193 -37.65 3.08 -0.95
CA SER A 193 -36.93 2.87 -2.21
C SER A 193 -35.43 3.00 -2.02
N GLY A 194 -34.65 2.20 -2.75
CA GLY A 194 -33.17 2.26 -2.76
C GLY A 194 -32.47 1.52 -1.60
N PHE A 195 -33.18 1.17 -0.53
CA PHE A 195 -32.65 0.36 0.56
C PHE A 195 -32.36 -1.08 0.13
N LEU A 196 -31.30 -1.67 0.68
CA LEU A 196 -30.99 -3.07 0.49
C LEU A 196 -31.92 -3.94 1.34
N ALA A 197 -32.40 -5.04 0.76
CA ALA A 197 -33.25 -5.99 1.48
C ALA A 197 -32.54 -6.56 2.73
N GLY A 198 -31.22 -6.78 2.65
CA GLY A 198 -30.42 -7.31 3.77
C GLY A 198 -30.30 -6.37 4.97
N ASP A 199 -30.54 -5.07 4.79
CA ASP A 199 -30.46 -4.08 5.87
C ASP A 199 -31.77 -3.99 6.68
N ALA A 200 -32.82 -4.67 6.21
CA ALA A 200 -34.12 -4.77 6.87
C ALA A 200 -34.69 -3.41 7.32
N VAL A 201 -34.48 -2.36 6.50
CA VAL A 201 -34.98 -1.02 6.81
C VAL A 201 -36.51 -1.02 6.78
N THR A 202 -37.10 -0.50 7.85
CA THR A 202 -38.54 -0.32 8.03
C THR A 202 -38.86 1.15 8.32
N ALA A 203 -40.12 1.52 8.10
CA ALA A 203 -40.63 2.87 8.37
C ALA A 203 -41.86 2.81 9.27
N THR A 204 -41.88 3.68 10.27
CA THR A 204 -43.08 4.01 11.03
C THR A 204 -43.56 5.39 10.62
N TYR A 205 -44.83 5.51 10.27
CA TYR A 205 -45.42 6.75 9.80
C TYR A 205 -46.20 7.45 10.92
N SER A 206 -46.06 8.76 11.02
CA SER A 206 -46.78 9.60 11.97
C SER A 206 -47.18 10.91 11.30
N ARG A 207 -48.23 11.56 11.81
CA ARG A 207 -48.64 12.88 11.34
C ARG A 207 -48.40 13.95 12.41
N ALA A 208 -48.28 15.20 11.97
CA ALA A 208 -48.25 16.35 12.85
C ALA A 208 -49.53 16.44 13.70
N THR A 209 -49.38 16.98 14.91
CA THR A 209 -50.46 17.12 15.89
C THR A 209 -51.51 18.14 15.44
N GLY A 210 -52.77 17.90 15.82
CA GLY A 210 -53.89 18.79 15.58
C GLY A 210 -55.10 18.06 15.01
N GLU A 211 -56.29 18.59 15.25
CA GLU A 211 -57.57 17.91 14.96
C GLU A 211 -58.57 18.78 14.20
N THR A 212 -58.24 20.05 13.93
CA THR A 212 -59.19 20.97 13.30
C THR A 212 -59.16 20.86 11.78
N VAL A 213 -60.33 21.05 11.15
CA VAL A 213 -60.44 21.20 9.68
C VAL A 213 -59.66 22.43 9.20
N SER A 214 -59.70 23.54 9.95
CA SER A 214 -58.99 24.78 9.56
C SER A 214 -57.47 24.64 9.59
N GLY A 215 -56.92 23.72 10.38
CA GLY A 215 -55.48 23.41 10.41
C GLY A 215 -55.04 22.36 9.40
N SER A 216 -55.96 21.79 8.62
CA SER A 216 -55.67 20.80 7.59
C SER A 216 -54.99 21.44 6.36
N PRO A 217 -54.03 20.77 5.69
CA PRO A 217 -53.52 19.43 6.00
C PRO A 217 -52.38 19.41 7.02
N TYR A 218 -52.31 18.33 7.80
CA TYR A 218 -51.19 18.03 8.70
C TYR A 218 -50.13 17.20 7.95
N ALA A 219 -48.85 17.46 8.17
CA ALA A 219 -47.79 16.70 7.49
C ALA A 219 -47.66 15.27 8.04
N ILE A 220 -47.58 14.29 7.17
CA ILE A 220 -47.19 12.90 7.46
C ILE A 220 -45.69 12.77 7.21
N SER A 221 -44.98 12.20 8.18
CA SER A 221 -43.55 11.94 8.14
C SER A 221 -43.25 10.48 8.48
N ALA A 222 -42.01 10.06 8.28
CA ALA A 222 -41.57 8.69 8.56
C ALA A 222 -40.31 8.69 9.44
N THR A 223 -40.28 7.74 10.37
CA THR A 223 -39.08 7.40 11.16
C THR A 223 -38.58 6.04 10.70
N LEU A 224 -37.27 5.95 10.42
CA LEU A 224 -36.64 4.73 9.89
C LEU A 224 -35.90 3.95 10.98
N SER A 225 -35.88 2.62 10.82
CA SER A 225 -35.22 1.65 11.71
C SER A 225 -34.65 0.50 10.88
N PRO A 226 -33.51 -0.11 11.24
CA PRO A 226 -32.65 0.21 12.40
C PRO A 226 -31.68 1.36 12.10
N SER A 227 -31.35 2.20 13.10
CA SER A 227 -30.47 3.36 12.91
C SER A 227 -29.04 3.00 12.49
N GLY A 228 -28.55 1.81 12.87
CA GLY A 228 -27.18 1.36 12.63
C GLY A 228 -26.81 1.17 11.15
N VAL A 229 -27.79 1.03 10.25
CA VAL A 229 -27.55 0.85 8.81
C VAL A 229 -27.80 2.12 8.00
N LEU A 230 -28.51 3.11 8.56
CA LEU A 230 -28.93 4.31 7.83
C LEU A 230 -27.74 5.17 7.40
N GLY A 231 -26.62 5.12 8.13
CA GLY A 231 -25.38 5.82 7.76
C GLY A 231 -24.78 5.36 6.43
N ASN A 232 -25.22 4.21 5.88
CA ASN A 232 -24.79 3.74 4.58
C ASN A 232 -25.58 4.35 3.41
N TYR A 233 -26.55 5.22 3.71
CA TYR A 233 -27.46 5.79 2.72
C TYR A 233 -27.48 7.32 2.78
N THR A 234 -27.59 7.94 1.61
CA THR A 234 -28.07 9.32 1.49
C THR A 234 -29.58 9.25 1.35
N ILE A 235 -30.29 9.49 2.45
CA ILE A 235 -31.73 9.26 2.54
C ILE A 235 -32.51 10.55 2.27
N THR A 236 -33.43 10.49 1.31
CA THR A 236 -34.42 11.54 1.09
C THR A 236 -35.69 11.23 1.89
N TYR A 237 -36.06 12.13 2.81
CA TYR A 237 -37.29 12.04 3.59
C TYR A 237 -38.38 12.92 2.96
N ASN A 238 -39.31 12.28 2.25
CA ASN A 238 -40.48 12.97 1.72
C ASN A 238 -41.58 13.07 2.78
N THR A 239 -42.52 13.98 2.57
CA THR A 239 -43.73 14.12 3.39
C THR A 239 -44.98 13.97 2.53
N ALA A 240 -46.11 13.67 3.18
CA ALA A 240 -47.42 13.66 2.54
C ALA A 240 -48.46 14.42 3.38
N ASN A 241 -49.61 14.70 2.79
CA ASN A 241 -50.68 15.44 3.47
C ASN A 241 -51.64 14.49 4.18
N PHE A 242 -52.01 14.86 5.41
CA PHE A 242 -53.13 14.30 6.16
C PHE A 242 -54.29 15.29 6.20
N ALA A 243 -55.39 14.98 5.51
CA ALA A 243 -56.54 15.87 5.42
C ALA A 243 -57.61 15.55 6.48
N ILE A 244 -58.14 16.59 7.16
CA ILE A 244 -59.34 16.45 8.00
C ILE A 244 -60.51 17.17 7.33
N THR A 245 -61.55 16.44 6.98
CA THR A 245 -62.76 17.00 6.34
C THR A 245 -63.87 17.25 7.35
N PRO A 246 -64.74 18.26 7.16
CA PRO A 246 -65.89 18.48 8.02
C PRO A 246 -66.78 17.25 8.16
N LYS A 247 -67.30 17.01 9.37
CA LYS A 247 -68.39 16.07 9.59
C LYS A 247 -69.71 16.72 9.15
N ALA A 248 -70.47 16.03 8.32
CA ALA A 248 -71.80 16.50 7.93
C ALA A 248 -72.68 16.64 9.19
N ALA A 249 -73.42 17.75 9.29
CA ALA A 249 -74.39 17.94 10.35
C ALA A 249 -75.63 17.08 10.05
N SER A 250 -76.06 16.26 11.02
CA SER A 250 -77.36 15.60 10.97
C SER A 250 -78.43 16.63 11.32
N VAL A 251 -79.37 16.85 10.42
CA VAL A 251 -80.61 17.61 10.66
C VAL A 251 -81.65 16.75 11.35
#